data_AF-A0A0S2TFI4-F1
#
_entry.id   AF-A0A0S2TFI4-F1
#
_cell.length_a   1.000
_cell.length_b   1.000
_cell.length_c   1.000
_cell.angle_alpha   90.00
_cell.angle_beta   90.00
_cell.angle_gamma   90.00
#
_symmetry.space_group_name_H-M   'P 1'
#
loop_
_entity.id
_entity.type
_entity.pdbx_description
1 polymer ?
#
loop_
_entity_poly.entity_id
_entity_poly.type
_entity_poly.pdbx_seq_one_letter_code
_entity_poly.pdbx_strand_id
1 'polypeptide(L)'
;MGDQLSAKALVKQYINICNDVLLSHRQSALLKQVLALINRRYSQESITFKLVDDEGHEQGRFTTRFVDGTFMPIEDAQDSESSDIRLVLEQRYVQQVVEHAEDYMEHPTKLDWDWLTGEVRSE
;
A
#
# COMPACT_ATOMS: atom_id res chain seq x y z
N MET A 1 -9.18 -14.33 -16.34
CA MET A 1 -7.74 -14.57 -16.09
C MET A 1 -6.82 -13.41 -16.51
N GLY A 2 -7.29 -12.38 -17.23
CA GLY A 2 -6.46 -11.20 -17.57
C GLY A 2 -6.38 -10.12 -16.47
N ASP A 3 -7.42 -9.99 -15.64
CA ASP A 3 -7.53 -8.88 -14.69
C ASP A 3 -6.58 -8.97 -13.49
N GLN A 4 -6.43 -10.16 -12.90
CA GLN A 4 -5.60 -10.37 -11.72
C GLN A 4 -4.11 -10.09 -11.96
N LEU A 5 -3.61 -10.37 -13.18
CA LEU A 5 -2.24 -10.04 -13.59
C LEU A 5 -2.04 -8.52 -13.68
N SER A 6 -3.06 -7.79 -14.15
CA SER A 6 -3.05 -6.32 -14.21
C SER A 6 -3.14 -5.69 -12.82
N ALA A 7 -4.04 -6.19 -11.96
CA ALA A 7 -4.20 -5.73 -10.58
C ALA A 7 -2.89 -5.91 -9.78
N LYS A 8 -2.27 -7.10 -9.87
CA LYS A 8 -1.00 -7.38 -9.21
C LYS A 8 0.11 -6.48 -9.72
N ALA A 9 0.23 -6.30 -11.04
CA ALA A 9 1.25 -5.43 -11.63
C ALA A 9 1.08 -3.98 -11.16
N LEU A 10 -0.16 -3.49 -11.08
CA LEU A 10 -0.50 -2.15 -10.64
C LEU A 10 -0.12 -1.93 -9.18
N VAL A 11 -0.57 -2.81 -8.28
CA VAL A 11 -0.23 -2.74 -6.85
C VAL A 11 1.29 -2.82 -6.64
N LYS A 12 1.98 -3.68 -7.39
CA LYS A 12 3.44 -3.81 -7.29
C LYS A 12 4.13 -2.49 -7.60
N GLN A 13 3.70 -1.79 -8.64
CA GLN A 13 4.26 -0.47 -8.99
C GLN A 13 3.97 0.55 -7.91
N TYR A 14 2.75 0.58 -7.37
CA TYR A 14 2.39 1.45 -6.27
C TYR A 14 3.26 1.25 -5.02
N ILE A 15 3.49 0.00 -4.61
CA ILE A 15 4.36 -0.31 -3.46
C ILE A 15 5.82 0.11 -3.73
N ASN A 16 6.31 -0.07 -4.97
CA ASN A 16 7.63 0.41 -5.34
C ASN A 16 7.73 1.94 -5.22
N ILE A 17 6.73 2.68 -5.69
CA ILE A 17 6.66 4.14 -5.54
C ILE A 17 6.67 4.53 -4.06
N CYS A 18 5.86 3.86 -3.22
CA CYS A 18 5.88 4.09 -1.78
C CYS A 18 7.29 3.89 -1.18
N ASN A 19 7.99 2.83 -1.59
CA ASN A 19 9.37 2.58 -1.15
C ASN A 19 10.33 3.68 -1.61
N ASP A 20 10.26 4.10 -2.87
CA ASP A 20 11.10 5.18 -3.40
C ASP A 20 10.85 6.50 -2.66
N VAL A 21 9.59 6.79 -2.34
CA VAL A 21 9.22 7.97 -1.55
C VAL A 21 9.77 7.89 -0.13
N LEU A 22 9.55 6.77 0.57
CA LEU A 22 10.05 6.58 1.93
C LEU A 22 11.58 6.64 1.99
N LEU A 23 12.27 6.09 0.98
CA LEU A 23 13.72 6.12 0.90
C LEU A 23 14.26 7.53 0.62
N SER A 24 13.69 8.22 -0.38
CA SER A 24 14.11 9.56 -0.79
C SER A 24 13.87 10.60 0.30
N HIS A 25 12.80 10.43 1.06
CA HIS A 25 12.38 11.37 2.11
C HIS A 25 12.58 10.83 3.53
N ARG A 26 13.46 9.83 3.72
CA ARG A 26 13.74 9.21 5.02
C ARG A 26 14.16 10.20 6.12
N GLN A 27 14.67 11.36 5.75
CA GLN A 27 15.07 12.41 6.69
C GLN A 27 13.91 13.35 7.09
N SER A 28 12.79 13.33 6.34
CA SER A 28 11.60 14.11 6.62
C SER A 28 11.01 13.73 7.98
N ALA A 29 10.76 14.73 8.83
CA ALA A 29 10.18 14.52 10.15
C ALA A 29 8.76 13.92 10.08
N LEU A 30 8.01 14.20 9.00
CA LEU A 30 6.68 13.64 8.77
C LEU A 30 6.78 12.15 8.45
N LEU A 31 7.63 11.75 7.50
CA LEU A 31 7.76 10.34 7.13
C LEU A 31 8.45 9.51 8.21
N LYS A 32 9.32 10.10 9.04
CA LYS A 32 9.84 9.41 10.23
C LYS A 32 8.72 8.96 11.18
N GLN A 33 7.66 9.77 11.32
CA GLN A 33 6.50 9.41 12.13
C GLN A 33 5.69 8.30 11.46
N VAL A 34 5.47 8.39 10.14
CA VAL A 34 4.80 7.34 9.35
C VAL A 34 5.57 6.02 9.46
N LEU A 35 6.89 6.02 9.23
CA LEU A 35 7.75 4.85 9.39
C LEU A 35 7.69 4.26 10.80
N ALA A 36 7.69 5.10 11.84
CA ALA A 36 7.57 4.65 13.21
C ALA A 36 6.19 4.02 13.49
N LEU A 37 5.12 4.56 12.93
CA LEU A 37 3.76 4.02 13.04
C LEU A 37 3.64 2.66 12.34
N ILE A 38 4.11 2.56 11.09
CA ILE A 38 4.11 1.31 10.32
C ILE A 38 4.92 0.24 11.06
N ASN A 39 6.14 0.57 11.49
CA ASN A 39 6.98 -0.34 12.26
C ASN A 39 6.30 -0.78 13.55
N ARG A 40 5.64 0.11 14.28
CA ARG A 40 4.93 -0.24 15.53
C ARG A 40 3.72 -1.14 15.27
N ARG A 41 3.00 -0.89 14.16
CA ARG A 41 1.71 -1.56 13.87
C ARG A 41 1.89 -2.94 13.24
N TYR A 42 2.93 -3.12 12.41
CA TYR A 42 3.13 -4.33 11.61
C TYR A 42 4.51 -4.97 11.82
N SER A 43 5.17 -4.70 12.95
CA SER A 43 6.49 -5.26 13.25
C SER A 43 6.52 -6.78 13.04
N GLN A 44 7.09 -7.19 11.89
CA GLN A 44 7.23 -8.58 11.42
C GLN A 44 5.93 -9.32 11.06
N GLU A 45 4.78 -8.65 10.99
CA GLU A 45 3.52 -9.26 10.55
C GLU A 45 3.31 -9.08 9.04
N SER A 46 2.61 -10.04 8.42
CA SER A 46 2.12 -9.89 7.05
C SER A 46 1.01 -8.83 7.01
N ILE A 47 1.12 -7.89 6.09
CA ILE A 47 0.14 -6.85 5.80
C ILE A 47 -0.73 -7.36 4.64
N THR A 48 -1.97 -7.74 4.95
CA THR A 48 -2.95 -8.17 3.94
C THR A 48 -3.86 -7.00 3.56
N PHE A 49 -3.98 -6.74 2.26
CA PHE A 49 -4.85 -5.71 1.72
C PHE A 49 -5.59 -6.20 0.47
N LYS A 50 -6.77 -5.63 0.23
CA LYS A 50 -7.55 -5.91 -0.98
C LYS A 50 -7.59 -4.69 -1.90
N LEU A 51 -7.52 -4.93 -3.19
CA LEU A 51 -7.77 -3.94 -4.23
C LEU A 51 -9.25 -3.99 -4.59
N VAL A 52 -9.93 -2.85 -4.58
CA VAL A 52 -11.33 -2.72 -5.00
C VAL A 52 -11.45 -1.72 -6.15
N ASP A 53 -12.39 -1.95 -7.06
CA ASP A 53 -12.73 -0.96 -8.09
C ASP A 53 -13.61 0.17 -7.55
N ASP A 54 -13.95 1.16 -8.39
CA ASP A 54 -14.86 2.27 -8.05
C ASP A 54 -16.27 1.80 -7.64
N GLU A 55 -16.67 0.59 -8.00
CA GLU A 55 -17.96 -0.02 -7.61
C GLU A 55 -17.85 -0.82 -6.30
N GLY A 56 -16.65 -0.92 -5.72
CA GLY A 56 -16.35 -1.66 -4.50
C GLY A 56 -16.16 -3.17 -4.70
N HIS A 57 -16.10 -3.65 -5.94
CA HIS A 57 -15.82 -5.06 -6.22
C HIS A 57 -14.35 -5.38 -6.03
N GLU A 58 -14.07 -6.51 -5.39
CA GLU A 58 -12.70 -6.97 -5.17
C GLU A 58 -12.05 -7.42 -6.47
N GLN A 59 -10.92 -6.79 -6.80
CA GLN A 59 -10.11 -7.05 -7.98
C GLN A 59 -8.93 -7.98 -7.66
N GLY A 60 -8.52 -8.03 -6.39
CA GLY A 60 -7.51 -8.96 -5.92
C GLY A 60 -7.14 -8.73 -4.46
N ARG A 61 -6.50 -9.73 -3.86
CA ARG A 61 -5.92 -9.65 -2.51
C ARG A 61 -4.44 -9.90 -2.57
N PHE A 62 -3.71 -9.06 -1.87
CA PHE A 62 -2.26 -9.08 -1.86
C PHE A 62 -1.74 -8.99 -0.44
N THR A 63 -0.59 -9.60 -0.22
CA THR A 63 0.14 -9.52 1.03
C THR A 63 1.50 -8.89 0.79
N THR A 64 1.98 -8.14 1.78
CA THR A 64 3.36 -7.64 1.83
C THR A 64 3.86 -7.69 3.27
N ARG A 65 5.12 -7.35 3.49
CA ARG A 65 5.71 -7.18 4.82
C ARG A 65 6.49 -5.89 4.84
N PHE A 66 6.53 -5.24 6.00
CA PHE A 66 7.35 -4.06 6.20
C PHE A 66 8.57 -4.44 7.05
N VAL A 67 9.77 -4.35 6.45
CA VAL A 67 11.02 -4.79 7.08
C VAL A 67 12.09 -3.73 6.81
N ASP A 68 12.83 -3.33 7.83
CA ASP A 68 13.94 -2.36 7.73
C ASP A 68 13.57 -1.03 7.05
N GLY A 69 12.31 -0.59 7.18
CA GLY A 69 11.85 0.68 6.62
C GLY A 69 11.38 0.62 5.17
N THR A 70 11.25 -0.58 4.58
CA THR A 70 10.72 -0.78 3.23
C THR A 70 9.68 -1.90 3.18
N PHE A 71 8.78 -1.79 2.21
CA PHE A 71 7.85 -2.86 1.86
C PHE A 71 8.54 -3.92 1.01
N MET A 72 8.33 -5.18 1.37
CA MET A 72 8.73 -6.34 0.61
C MET A 72 7.86 -6.49 -0.66
N PRO A 73 8.35 -7.21 -1.69
CA PRO A 73 7.55 -7.50 -2.88
C PRO A 73 6.20 -8.11 -2.53
N ILE A 74 5.14 -7.69 -3.21
CA ILE A 74 3.80 -8.20 -2.96
C ILE A 74 3.65 -9.66 -3.43
N GLU A 75 2.86 -10.42 -2.68
CA GLU A 75 2.49 -11.80 -2.98
C GLU A 75 0.95 -11.89 -3.10
N ASP A 76 0.45 -12.89 -3.82
CA ASP A 76 -0.99 -13.16 -3.81
C ASP A 76 -1.36 -13.70 -2.42
N ALA A 77 -2.41 -13.14 -1.80
CA ALA A 77 -2.87 -13.62 -0.52
C ALA A 77 -3.39 -15.06 -0.67
N GLN A 78 -2.97 -15.99 0.19
CA GLN A 78 -3.58 -17.31 0.21
C GLN A 78 -5.00 -17.22 0.80
N ASP A 79 -5.94 -18.03 0.32
CA ASP A 79 -7.34 -18.07 0.80
C ASP A 79 -7.47 -18.15 2.33
N SER A 80 -6.50 -18.77 3.01
CA SER A 80 -6.47 -18.89 4.47
C SER A 80 -5.99 -17.63 5.23
N GLU A 81 -5.35 -16.67 4.54
CA GLU A 81 -4.89 -15.38 5.10
C GLU A 81 -5.96 -14.28 5.02
N SER A 82 -7.14 -14.62 4.49
CA SER A 82 -8.29 -13.73 4.26
C SER A 82 -8.95 -13.16 5.52
N SER A 83 -8.73 -13.77 6.68
CA SER A 83 -9.43 -13.38 7.92
C SER A 83 -8.92 -12.10 8.56
N ASP A 84 -7.76 -11.60 8.10
CA ASP A 84 -7.10 -10.40 8.64
C ASP A 84 -6.92 -9.31 7.57
N ILE A 85 -7.83 -9.21 6.59
CA ILE A 85 -7.84 -8.08 5.66
C ILE A 85 -8.18 -6.81 6.46
N ARG A 86 -7.15 -6.06 6.82
CA ARG A 86 -7.28 -4.83 7.60
C ARG A 86 -7.34 -3.58 6.73
N LEU A 87 -6.96 -3.68 5.46
CA LEU A 87 -6.73 -2.53 4.59
C LEU A 87 -7.39 -2.71 3.21
N VAL A 88 -7.94 -1.61 2.68
CA VAL A 88 -8.61 -1.55 1.39
C VAL A 88 -7.93 -0.49 0.54
N LEU A 89 -7.51 -0.84 -0.67
CA LEU A 89 -6.95 0.06 -1.66
C LEU A 89 -7.94 0.24 -2.81
N GLU A 90 -8.23 1.48 -3.16
CA GLU A 90 -9.04 1.80 -4.33
C GLU A 90 -8.18 1.77 -5.59
N GLN A 91 -8.60 0.99 -6.58
CA GLN A 91 -7.88 0.81 -7.85
C GLN A 91 -7.60 2.14 -8.54
N ARG A 92 -8.58 3.05 -8.54
CA ARG A 92 -8.42 4.37 -9.15
C ARG A 92 -7.34 5.20 -8.47
N TYR A 93 -7.28 5.19 -7.14
CA TYR A 93 -6.22 5.87 -6.41
C TYR A 93 -4.85 5.28 -6.72
N VAL A 94 -4.74 3.95 -6.71
CA VAL A 94 -3.49 3.24 -7.06
C VAL A 94 -3.06 3.56 -8.51
N GLN A 95 -4.00 3.61 -9.45
CA GLN A 95 -3.74 4.04 -10.84
C GLN A 95 -3.22 5.47 -10.90
N GLN A 96 -3.88 6.41 -10.23
CA GLN A 96 -3.43 7.81 -10.22
C GLN A 96 -2.01 7.98 -9.67
N VAL A 97 -1.67 7.25 -8.60
CA VAL A 97 -0.31 7.30 -8.05
C VAL A 97 0.72 6.76 -9.04
N VAL A 98 0.39 5.67 -9.75
CA VAL A 98 1.28 5.09 -10.76
C VAL A 98 1.43 6.00 -11.98
N GLU A 99 0.34 6.59 -12.47
CA GLU A 99 0.34 7.48 -13.64
C GLU A 99 1.03 8.82 -13.36
N HIS A 100 0.98 9.29 -12.12
CA HIS A 100 1.55 10.57 -11.69
C HIS A 100 2.69 10.40 -10.67
N ALA A 101 3.45 9.31 -10.78
CA ALA A 101 4.46 8.92 -9.79
C ALA A 101 5.43 10.05 -9.40
N GLU A 102 5.88 10.85 -10.36
CA GLU A 102 6.79 12.00 -10.13
C GLU A 102 6.17 13.03 -9.16
N ASP A 103 4.89 13.36 -9.32
CA ASP A 103 4.19 14.32 -8.46
C ASP A 103 4.08 13.83 -7.01
N TYR A 104 3.82 12.54 -6.83
CA TYR A 104 3.80 11.92 -5.51
C TYR A 104 5.20 11.77 -4.89
N MET A 105 6.24 11.61 -5.73
CA MET A 105 7.63 11.63 -5.28
C MET A 105 8.08 13.01 -4.82
N GLU A 106 7.70 14.07 -5.53
CA GLU A 106 7.99 15.45 -5.11
C GLU A 106 7.17 15.87 -3.88
N HIS A 107 5.94 15.37 -3.77
CA HIS A 107 5.02 15.70 -2.70
C HIS A 107 4.58 14.46 -1.92
N PRO A 108 5.43 13.91 -1.02
CA PRO A 108 5.13 12.69 -0.26
C PRO A 108 3.89 12.79 0.64
N THR A 109 3.41 14.00 0.91
CA THR A 109 2.16 14.25 1.65
C THR A 109 0.90 14.02 0.83
N LYS A 110 1.00 13.88 -0.49
CA LYS A 110 -0.13 13.52 -1.36
C LYS A 110 -0.44 12.03 -1.32
N LEU A 111 0.54 11.21 -0.95
CA LEU A 111 0.29 9.81 -0.67
C LEU A 111 -0.59 9.72 0.57
N ASP A 112 -1.74 9.10 0.39
CA ASP A 112 -2.50 8.58 1.50
C ASP A 112 -1.62 7.54 2.21
N TRP A 113 -1.26 7.84 3.45
CA TRP A 113 -0.59 6.91 4.35
C TRP A 113 -1.57 6.34 5.37
N ASP A 114 -2.83 6.77 5.32
CA ASP A 114 -3.87 6.43 6.27
C ASP A 114 -4.33 4.97 6.09
N TRP A 115 -4.32 4.51 4.83
CA TRP A 115 -4.49 3.09 4.51
C TRP A 115 -3.43 2.20 5.19
N LEU A 116 -2.28 2.73 5.65
CA LEU A 116 -1.31 1.97 6.45
C LEU A 116 -1.56 2.12 7.95
N THR A 117 -2.17 3.19 8.43
CA THR A 117 -2.51 3.29 9.86
C THR A 117 -3.78 2.51 10.21
N GLY A 118 -4.54 2.09 9.19
CA GLY A 118 -5.74 1.29 9.35
C GLY A 118 -6.88 2.05 10.03
N GLU A 119 -6.81 3.39 10.01
CA GLU A 119 -7.88 4.23 10.50
C GLU A 119 -8.86 4.44 9.34
N VAL A 120 -9.51 3.36 8.89
CA VAL A 120 -10.66 3.50 7.98
C VAL A 120 -11.65 4.42 8.71
N ARG A 121 -11.67 5.70 8.31
CA ARG A 121 -12.64 6.67 8.80
C ARG A 121 -13.99 6.15 8.36
N SER A 122 -14.62 5.44 9.29
CA SER A 122 -16.02 5.08 9.22
C SER A 122 -16.76 6.39 9.47
N GLU A 123 -17.08 7.12 8.40
CA GLU A 123 -18.09 8.19 8.46
C GLU A 123 -19.50 7.58 8.57
#